data_AF-A0A212KL58-F1
#
_entry.id   AF-A0A212KL58-F1
#
_cell.length_a   1.000
_cell.length_b   1.000
_cell.length_c   1.000
_cell.angle_alpha   90.00
_cell.angle_beta   90.00
_cell.angle_gamma   90.00
#
_symmetry.space_group_name_H-M   'P 1'
#
loop_
_entity.id
_entity.type
_entity.pdbx_description
1 polymer ?
#
loop_
_entity_poly.entity_id
_entity_poly.type
_entity_poly.pdbx_seq_one_letter_code
_entity_poly.pdbx_strand_id
1 'polypeptide(L)'
;MPPKHSGNAGSSARNRSKNSSSTISHKKEQPADARKNHAPRSDSWSANGPNGRSDSRTDSRSGTQPNAREARDGFSQRKPAQPQAVKSDADHSVRPAAPTKSQPDADNAADGIRLNKAIAATGLCSRRKADELILAGRVSVDGKPEPNPGRQVLPFESIAVDGRILSAPQSYTYLMLNKPVHVVCTVSDPEGRPTVLDCLAPEYKALRLYPVGRLDYFSEGLLLLTNDGQLAQRLTHPRHHQPKTYEVLVRGTVPEGALKIMRRGMHLAEGEDIMPVEVIAQQVGGNTQLQMVLRQGLNRQIRRMCRDLGLTILRLCRVAQGSLRLGDLASGKARPLTDAEVARLRESAGLPAAR
;
A
#
# COMPACT_ATOMS: atom_id res chain seq x y z
N MET A 1 -2.49 -61.16 13.82
CA MET A 1 -1.41 -62.10 13.45
C MET A 1 -2.03 -63.42 13.01
N PRO A 2 -1.45 -64.18 12.08
CA PRO A 2 -0.79 -63.76 10.84
C PRO A 2 -1.50 -64.44 9.61
N PRO A 3 -0.87 -64.97 8.54
CA PRO A 3 -0.98 -64.33 7.21
C PRO A 3 -1.35 -65.28 6.05
N LYS A 4 -1.36 -64.79 4.79
CA LYS A 4 -0.61 -65.41 3.66
C LYS A 4 -0.53 -64.53 2.40
N HIS A 5 0.56 -64.72 1.64
CA HIS A 5 0.92 -64.01 0.40
C HIS A 5 0.45 -64.74 -0.87
N SER A 6 0.22 -63.99 -1.95
CA SER A 6 0.74 -64.20 -3.33
C SER A 6 0.06 -63.19 -4.29
N GLY A 7 0.64 -62.78 -5.41
CA GLY A 7 2.01 -62.98 -5.88
C GLY A 7 2.27 -62.42 -7.29
N ASN A 8 3.52 -62.01 -7.51
CA ASN A 8 4.24 -61.93 -8.79
C ASN A 8 3.92 -60.84 -9.84
N ALA A 9 4.97 -60.47 -10.57
CA ALA A 9 5.00 -59.45 -11.64
C ALA A 9 5.17 -60.09 -13.03
N GLY A 10 4.94 -59.33 -14.11
CA GLY A 10 5.18 -59.85 -15.47
C GLY A 10 5.01 -58.86 -16.63
N SER A 11 6.15 -58.49 -17.22
CA SER A 11 6.36 -58.19 -18.65
C SER A 11 5.80 -56.93 -19.33
N SER A 12 6.76 -56.10 -19.74
CA SER A 12 6.73 -55.17 -20.87
C SER A 12 6.21 -55.77 -22.19
N ALA A 13 5.56 -54.94 -23.01
CA ALA A 13 5.77 -54.94 -24.47
C ALA A 13 5.56 -53.53 -25.05
N ARG A 14 6.50 -53.08 -25.90
CA ARG A 14 6.34 -51.85 -26.70
C ARG A 14 5.51 -52.16 -27.94
N ASN A 15 4.76 -51.19 -28.46
CA ASN A 15 4.38 -51.24 -29.88
C ASN A 15 4.41 -49.84 -30.52
N ARG A 16 5.01 -49.74 -31.72
CA ARG A 16 5.18 -48.47 -32.46
C ARG A 16 5.31 -48.74 -33.97
N SER A 17 4.27 -48.43 -34.72
CA SER A 17 4.24 -48.28 -36.18
C SER A 17 3.01 -47.42 -36.51
N LYS A 18 3.02 -46.25 -37.16
CA LYS A 18 3.61 -45.77 -38.44
C LYS A 18 3.05 -46.43 -39.71
N ASN A 19 1.94 -45.90 -40.22
CA ASN A 19 1.85 -45.16 -41.51
C ASN A 19 0.46 -45.28 -42.15
N SER A 20 -0.08 -44.15 -42.61
CA SER A 20 -0.77 -44.04 -43.90
C SER A 20 -0.79 -42.57 -44.34
N SER A 21 -0.83 -42.33 -45.65
CA SER A 21 -0.60 -41.00 -46.26
C SER A 21 -1.36 -40.83 -47.58
N SER A 22 -2.17 -39.78 -47.65
CA SER A 22 -2.76 -39.13 -48.86
C SER A 22 -3.19 -37.72 -48.37
N THR A 23 -2.79 -36.53 -48.86
CA THR A 23 -2.44 -35.90 -50.16
C THR A 23 -3.62 -35.56 -51.10
N ILE A 24 -3.73 -34.25 -51.42
CA ILE A 24 -4.35 -33.60 -52.63
C ILE A 24 -5.91 -33.48 -52.61
N SER A 25 -6.58 -32.33 -52.89
CA SER A 25 -6.15 -30.93 -53.15
C SER A 25 -7.32 -29.89 -53.24
N HIS A 26 -6.97 -28.58 -53.20
CA HIS A 26 -7.59 -27.40 -53.88
C HIS A 26 -9.02 -26.85 -53.55
N LYS A 27 -9.05 -25.74 -52.79
CA LYS A 27 -9.47 -24.35 -53.16
C LYS A 27 -9.12 -23.42 -51.97
N LYS A 28 -8.76 -22.13 -52.05
CA LYS A 28 -8.47 -21.13 -53.11
C LYS A 28 -9.64 -20.58 -53.97
N GLU A 29 -10.20 -19.43 -53.56
CA GLU A 29 -10.84 -18.44 -54.46
C GLU A 29 -10.94 -17.03 -53.81
N GLN A 30 -10.22 -16.08 -54.41
CA GLN A 30 -10.38 -14.61 -54.45
C GLN A 30 -9.72 -14.23 -55.80
N PRO A 31 -10.17 -13.21 -56.56
CA PRO A 31 -10.01 -11.80 -56.15
C PRO A 31 -10.99 -10.78 -56.81
N ALA A 32 -10.59 -9.49 -56.76
CA ALA A 32 -10.96 -8.35 -57.63
C ALA A 32 -12.16 -7.48 -57.16
N ASP A 33 -12.13 -6.14 -57.26
CA ASP A 33 -11.07 -5.26 -57.78
C ASP A 33 -11.09 -3.79 -57.24
N ALA A 34 -9.96 -3.08 -57.41
CA ALA A 34 -9.79 -1.66 -57.77
C ALA A 34 -10.62 -0.51 -57.09
N ARG A 35 -10.07 0.68 -56.76
CA ARG A 35 -8.79 1.34 -57.15
C ARG A 35 -8.53 2.68 -56.40
N LYS A 36 -7.27 3.15 -56.50
CA LYS A 36 -6.74 4.55 -56.42
C LYS A 36 -6.37 5.18 -55.05
N ASN A 37 -5.09 5.01 -54.72
CA ASN A 37 -4.09 6.05 -54.39
C ASN A 37 -4.59 7.48 -54.07
N HIS A 38 -4.13 8.06 -52.96
CA HIS A 38 -3.17 9.19 -52.95
C HIS A 38 -2.56 9.42 -51.55
N ALA A 39 -1.25 9.61 -51.52
CA ALA A 39 -0.49 10.33 -50.49
C ALA A 39 0.54 11.18 -51.27
N PRO A 40 0.96 12.36 -50.80
CA PRO A 40 2.03 12.36 -49.79
C PRO A 40 2.11 13.60 -48.88
N ARG A 41 3.18 13.60 -48.06
CA ARG A 41 3.95 14.74 -47.50
C ARG A 41 3.63 15.29 -46.09
N SER A 42 4.71 15.20 -45.32
CA SER A 42 5.19 16.02 -44.21
C SER A 42 5.04 17.53 -44.34
N ASP A 43 4.89 18.19 -43.18
CA ASP A 43 5.61 19.41 -42.75
C ASP A 43 5.71 19.32 -41.21
N SER A 44 6.84 19.40 -40.48
CA SER A 44 7.94 20.38 -40.42
C SER A 44 7.50 21.82 -40.15
N TRP A 45 7.38 22.18 -38.87
CA TRP A 45 7.28 23.58 -38.42
C TRP A 45 8.67 24.13 -38.05
N SER A 46 9.11 25.16 -38.80
CA SER A 46 10.20 26.06 -38.41
C SER A 46 9.98 27.46 -39.02
N ALA A 47 10.01 28.46 -38.14
CA ALA A 47 10.27 29.91 -38.34
C ALA A 47 10.10 30.56 -39.73
N ASN A 48 9.28 31.63 -39.79
CA ASN A 48 9.78 33.03 -39.77
C ASN A 48 8.64 34.08 -39.72
N GLY A 49 8.98 35.30 -39.24
CA GLY A 49 8.10 36.48 -39.26
C GLY A 49 7.99 37.16 -40.63
N PRO A 50 7.42 38.38 -40.72
CA PRO A 50 8.22 39.57 -40.38
C PRO A 50 7.45 40.80 -39.85
N ASN A 51 8.22 41.83 -39.46
CA ASN A 51 7.87 43.24 -39.22
C ASN A 51 6.84 43.56 -38.10
N GLY A 52 7.05 44.57 -37.25
CA GLY A 52 8.16 45.50 -37.13
C GLY A 52 7.68 46.91 -36.77
N ARG A 53 8.18 47.46 -35.66
CA ARG A 53 8.19 48.90 -35.37
C ARG A 53 9.24 49.20 -34.30
N SER A 54 10.01 50.24 -34.55
CA SER A 54 11.00 50.81 -33.64
C SER A 54 10.32 51.56 -32.49
N ASP A 55 11.01 51.69 -31.35
CA ASP A 55 11.66 52.97 -31.08
C ASP A 55 12.82 52.83 -30.09
N SER A 56 13.75 53.78 -30.20
CA SER A 56 15.07 53.76 -29.56
C SER A 56 15.14 54.69 -28.36
N ARG A 57 16.04 54.37 -27.41
CA ARG A 57 16.86 55.34 -26.64
C ARG A 57 17.95 54.64 -25.81
N THR A 58 19.19 54.85 -26.27
CA THR A 58 20.39 55.30 -25.51
C THR A 58 20.11 55.88 -24.09
N ASP A 59 20.95 55.88 -23.04
CA ASP A 59 22.34 55.43 -22.75
C ASP A 59 22.62 55.67 -21.23
N SER A 60 23.78 55.50 -20.57
CA SER A 60 25.11 54.92 -20.84
C SER A 60 25.83 54.61 -19.50
N ARG A 61 26.74 53.61 -19.45
CA ARG A 61 27.87 53.49 -18.46
C ARG A 61 27.45 53.34 -16.98
N SER A 62 28.23 52.86 -16.00
CA SER A 62 29.56 52.22 -15.80
C SER A 62 29.48 51.55 -14.41
N GLY A 63 30.08 50.42 -14.05
CA GLY A 63 31.51 50.07 -14.10
C GLY A 63 32.09 50.00 -12.67
N THR A 64 33.00 49.04 -12.42
CA THR A 64 33.98 48.99 -11.30
C THR A 64 33.57 48.36 -9.94
N GLN A 65 33.94 47.08 -9.76
CA GLN A 65 34.53 46.52 -8.51
C GLN A 65 35.99 47.04 -8.36
N PRO A 66 36.68 47.06 -7.18
CA PRO A 66 36.82 45.88 -6.29
C PRO A 66 37.18 46.07 -4.78
N ASN A 67 37.24 44.92 -4.07
CA ASN A 67 38.19 44.49 -3.02
C ASN A 67 38.27 45.06 -1.57
N ALA A 68 38.18 44.10 -0.64
CA ALA A 68 39.20 43.73 0.39
C ALA A 68 39.25 44.37 1.82
N ARG A 69 39.06 43.45 2.80
CA ARG A 69 39.88 43.17 4.02
C ARG A 69 39.79 44.01 5.32
N GLU A 70 39.85 43.22 6.41
CA GLU A 70 40.36 43.53 7.78
C GLU A 70 39.61 44.57 8.63
N ALA A 71 39.71 44.62 9.98
CA ALA A 71 39.85 43.60 11.05
C ALA A 71 39.69 44.28 12.44
N ARG A 72 39.55 43.48 13.52
CA ARG A 72 39.81 43.79 14.95
C ARG A 72 38.73 44.43 15.87
N ASP A 73 38.45 43.65 16.93
CA ASP A 73 38.55 43.93 18.38
C ASP A 73 37.69 45.02 19.07
N GLY A 74 37.01 44.61 20.16
CA GLY A 74 36.25 45.49 21.07
C GLY A 74 35.67 44.77 22.29
N PHE A 75 36.45 44.69 23.37
CA PHE A 75 36.16 43.99 24.63
C PHE A 75 35.12 44.70 25.53
N SER A 76 34.26 43.97 26.26
CA SER A 76 33.88 44.31 27.65
C SER A 76 33.28 43.11 28.40
N GLN A 77 33.34 43.13 29.74
CA GLN A 77 33.18 41.95 30.62
C GLN A 77 32.17 42.13 31.78
N ARG A 78 31.87 40.97 32.42
CA ARG A 78 31.44 40.73 33.82
C ARG A 78 29.92 40.56 34.02
N LYS A 79 29.41 39.74 34.94
CA LYS A 79 29.75 38.47 35.66
C LYS A 79 28.55 38.24 36.64
N PRO A 80 28.43 37.12 37.40
CA PRO A 80 27.13 36.47 37.62
C PRO A 80 26.59 36.56 39.06
N ALA A 81 25.40 35.97 39.30
CA ALA A 81 24.84 35.78 40.64
C ALA A 81 24.17 34.39 40.84
N GLN A 82 24.40 33.83 42.03
CA GLN A 82 23.74 32.71 42.73
C GLN A 82 23.97 32.96 44.24
N PRO A 83 23.39 32.20 45.18
CA PRO A 83 21.98 31.87 45.37
C PRO A 83 21.52 32.14 46.84
N GLN A 84 20.22 32.23 47.13
CA GLN A 84 19.71 32.13 48.50
C GLN A 84 18.34 31.42 48.56
N ALA A 85 18.05 30.79 49.70
CA ALA A 85 16.83 30.00 49.94
C ALA A 85 16.35 30.10 51.40
N VAL A 86 15.05 30.32 51.63
CA VAL A 86 14.37 29.94 52.89
C VAL A 86 12.85 29.71 52.73
N LYS A 87 12.42 28.49 53.10
CA LYS A 87 11.22 28.09 53.88
C LYS A 87 9.77 28.47 53.47
N SER A 88 9.01 27.40 53.18
CA SER A 88 7.66 26.99 53.67
C SER A 88 6.50 28.00 53.80
N ASP A 89 5.37 27.67 53.17
CA ASP A 89 4.25 26.99 53.88
C ASP A 89 3.35 26.21 52.89
N ALA A 90 2.43 25.39 53.43
CA ALA A 90 1.70 24.35 52.69
C ALA A 90 0.28 24.76 52.28
N ASP A 91 -0.20 24.27 51.13
CA ASP A 91 -1.60 23.82 50.98
C ASP A 91 -1.77 22.78 49.86
N HIS A 92 -2.86 22.01 49.93
CA HIS A 92 -3.23 20.94 49.02
C HIS A 92 -3.85 21.45 47.70
N SER A 93 -3.38 20.95 46.55
CA SER A 93 -4.29 20.63 45.43
C SER A 93 -3.68 19.66 44.41
N VAL A 94 -4.53 18.77 43.91
CA VAL A 94 -4.22 17.59 43.10
C VAL A 94 -3.66 17.94 41.72
N ARG A 95 -2.52 17.35 41.33
CA ARG A 95 -2.04 17.35 39.94
C ARG A 95 -2.71 16.22 39.15
N PRO A 96 -3.28 16.46 37.95
CA PRO A 96 -3.84 15.39 37.13
C PRO A 96 -2.75 14.47 36.59
N ALA A 97 -2.96 13.16 36.67
CA ALA A 97 -2.03 12.14 36.21
C ALA A 97 -1.97 12.05 34.67
N ALA A 98 -0.80 11.70 34.15
CA ALA A 98 -0.56 11.51 32.72
C ALA A 98 -1.36 10.30 32.14
N PRO A 99 -1.67 10.30 30.83
CA PRO A 99 -2.51 9.25 30.24
C PRO A 99 -1.82 7.88 30.23
N THR A 100 -2.44 6.91 30.90
CA THR A 100 -1.94 5.53 31.01
C THR A 100 -2.00 4.80 29.66
N LYS A 101 -0.97 3.98 29.42
CA LYS A 101 -0.70 3.26 28.16
C LYS A 101 -1.81 2.25 27.83
N SER A 102 -2.29 2.25 26.59
CA SER A 102 -3.23 1.26 26.08
C SER A 102 -2.55 -0.10 25.85
N GLN A 103 -2.97 -1.13 26.59
CA GLN A 103 -2.65 -2.54 26.31
C GLN A 103 -3.86 -3.27 25.71
N PRO A 104 -3.66 -4.43 25.04
CA PRO A 104 -4.61 -4.90 24.02
C PRO A 104 -5.68 -5.84 24.58
N ASP A 105 -6.93 -5.57 24.20
CA ASP A 105 -8.08 -6.39 24.58
C ASP A 105 -8.01 -7.80 23.97
N ALA A 106 -8.18 -8.81 24.83
CA ALA A 106 -8.47 -10.19 24.48
C ALA A 106 -9.88 -10.54 24.98
N ASP A 107 -10.54 -11.46 24.28
CA ASP A 107 -12.01 -11.61 24.30
C ASP A 107 -12.63 -11.81 25.70
N ASN A 108 -13.59 -10.95 26.05
CA ASN A 108 -14.60 -11.20 27.08
C ASN A 108 -15.98 -10.81 26.55
N ALA A 109 -16.96 -11.71 26.66
CA ALA A 109 -18.32 -11.51 26.14
C ALA A 109 -19.17 -10.47 26.92
N ALA A 110 -18.57 -9.79 27.90
CA ALA A 110 -19.16 -8.68 28.65
C ALA A 110 -18.80 -7.30 28.07
N ASP A 111 -17.77 -7.20 27.23
CA ASP A 111 -17.38 -5.94 26.59
C ASP A 111 -18.18 -5.72 25.29
N GLY A 112 -19.10 -4.77 25.34
CA GLY A 112 -19.83 -4.33 24.15
C GLY A 112 -18.91 -3.76 23.06
N ILE A 113 -19.35 -3.81 21.81
CA ILE A 113 -18.63 -3.23 20.68
C ILE A 113 -19.06 -1.78 20.46
N ARG A 114 -18.12 -0.88 20.14
CA ARG A 114 -18.45 0.54 19.93
C ARG A 114 -19.50 0.69 18.81
N LEU A 115 -20.54 1.48 19.03
CA LEU A 115 -21.70 1.65 18.12
C LEU A 115 -21.28 1.96 16.68
N ASN A 116 -20.30 2.86 16.49
CA ASN A 116 -19.77 3.19 15.16
C ASN A 116 -19.06 2.00 14.45
N LYS A 117 -18.53 1.03 15.21
CA LYS A 117 -17.90 -0.21 14.72
C LYS A 117 -18.99 -1.24 14.41
N ALA A 118 -20.03 -1.35 15.25
CA ALA A 118 -21.18 -2.21 15.02
C ALA A 118 -21.88 -1.87 13.69
N ILE A 119 -22.26 -0.59 13.50
CA ILE A 119 -22.90 -0.09 12.27
C ILE A 119 -22.02 -0.30 11.04
N ALA A 120 -20.70 -0.12 11.16
CA ALA A 120 -19.79 -0.35 10.04
C ALA A 120 -19.65 -1.85 9.69
N ALA A 121 -19.74 -2.75 10.68
CA ALA A 121 -19.64 -4.20 10.48
C ALA A 121 -20.85 -4.80 9.76
N THR A 122 -22.01 -4.15 9.77
CA THR A 122 -23.19 -4.55 8.96
C THR A 122 -23.05 -4.22 7.47
N GLY A 123 -21.98 -3.53 7.08
CA GLY A 123 -21.80 -3.06 5.71
C GLY A 123 -22.65 -1.83 5.36
N LEU A 124 -23.31 -1.17 6.32
CA LEU A 124 -24.12 0.01 6.02
C LEU A 124 -23.27 1.19 5.53
N CYS A 125 -22.20 1.54 6.26
CA CYS A 125 -21.36 2.71 5.98
C CYS A 125 -19.95 2.59 6.59
N SER A 126 -19.09 3.59 6.39
CA SER A 126 -17.78 3.65 7.05
C SER A 126 -17.94 4.08 8.52
N ARG A 127 -16.96 3.78 9.39
CA ARG A 127 -17.02 4.20 10.81
C ARG A 127 -17.22 5.71 11.00
N ARG A 128 -16.56 6.54 10.17
CA ARG A 128 -16.74 8.01 10.19
C ARG A 128 -18.16 8.41 9.78
N LYS A 129 -18.71 7.74 8.75
CA LYS A 129 -20.09 7.99 8.32
C LYS A 129 -21.11 7.50 9.36
N ALA A 130 -20.79 6.45 10.11
CA ALA A 130 -21.56 6.04 11.28
C ALA A 130 -21.52 7.12 12.38
N ASP A 131 -20.34 7.68 12.69
CA ASP A 131 -20.23 8.82 13.63
C ASP A 131 -21.11 10.01 13.18
N GLU A 132 -21.09 10.38 11.89
CA GLU A 132 -21.97 11.43 11.33
C GLU A 132 -23.47 11.11 11.48
N LEU A 133 -23.89 9.85 11.26
CA LEU A 133 -25.29 9.44 11.39
C LEU A 133 -25.77 9.43 12.85
N ILE A 134 -24.90 9.02 13.77
CA ILE A 134 -25.13 9.04 15.23
C ILE A 134 -25.30 10.50 15.70
N LEU A 135 -24.36 11.38 15.34
CA LEU A 135 -24.41 12.80 15.70
C LEU A 135 -25.60 13.55 15.07
N ALA A 136 -26.10 13.09 13.92
CA ALA A 136 -27.32 13.60 13.30
C ALA A 136 -28.62 13.07 13.93
N GLY A 137 -28.56 12.27 15.01
CA GLY A 137 -29.73 11.69 15.67
C GLY A 137 -30.46 10.62 14.84
N ARG A 138 -29.83 10.10 13.78
CA ARG A 138 -30.44 9.14 12.83
C ARG A 138 -30.29 7.68 13.26
N VAL A 139 -29.72 7.44 14.44
CA VAL A 139 -29.37 6.12 14.97
C VAL A 139 -30.07 5.93 16.32
N SER A 140 -30.68 4.76 16.50
CA SER A 140 -31.29 4.36 17.77
C SER A 140 -30.80 2.97 18.21
N VAL A 141 -30.73 2.80 19.53
CA VAL A 141 -30.46 1.52 20.20
C VAL A 141 -31.70 1.17 21.03
N ASP A 142 -32.27 -0.01 20.80
CA ASP A 142 -33.55 -0.47 21.38
C ASP A 142 -34.67 0.59 21.27
N GLY A 143 -34.78 1.21 20.08
CA GLY A 143 -35.77 2.24 19.77
C GLY A 143 -35.49 3.63 20.35
N LYS A 144 -34.46 3.81 21.18
CA LYS A 144 -34.08 5.10 21.77
C LYS A 144 -32.97 5.77 20.95
N PRO A 145 -33.12 7.04 20.50
CA PRO A 145 -32.05 7.76 19.83
C PRO A 145 -30.78 7.82 20.69
N GLU A 146 -29.63 7.52 20.11
CA GLU A 146 -28.35 7.52 20.80
C GLU A 146 -27.41 8.55 20.16
N PRO A 147 -27.04 9.63 20.87
CA PRO A 147 -26.13 10.66 20.34
C PRO A 147 -24.64 10.35 20.53
N ASN A 148 -24.24 9.36 21.35
CA ASN A 148 -22.83 9.09 21.67
C ASN A 148 -22.19 8.05 20.72
N PRO A 149 -21.27 8.45 19.82
CA PRO A 149 -20.61 7.50 18.92
C PRO A 149 -19.60 6.59 19.62
N GLY A 150 -19.29 6.90 20.89
CA GLY A 150 -18.47 6.11 21.80
C GLY A 150 -19.24 5.05 22.60
N ARG A 151 -20.58 5.01 22.55
CA ARG A 151 -21.37 3.97 23.24
C ARG A 151 -20.89 2.58 22.85
N GLN A 152 -20.75 1.70 23.85
CA GLN A 152 -20.62 0.26 23.64
C GLN A 152 -22.03 -0.33 23.48
N VAL A 153 -22.23 -1.17 22.47
CA VAL A 153 -23.47 -1.95 22.28
C VAL A 153 -23.21 -3.43 22.47
N LEU A 154 -24.13 -4.08 23.17
CA LEU A 154 -24.09 -5.49 23.54
C LEU A 154 -24.70 -6.36 22.42
N PRO A 155 -24.36 -7.66 22.32
CA PRO A 155 -24.81 -8.52 21.22
C PRO A 155 -26.32 -8.70 21.07
N PHE A 156 -27.10 -8.36 22.09
CA PHE A 156 -28.56 -8.47 22.12
C PHE A 156 -29.31 -7.14 21.92
N GLU A 157 -28.62 -6.00 21.93
CA GLU A 157 -29.25 -4.70 21.69
C GLU A 157 -29.54 -4.51 20.19
N SER A 158 -30.74 -4.03 19.87
CA SER A 158 -31.16 -3.75 18.50
C SER A 158 -30.68 -2.38 18.04
N ILE A 159 -29.89 -2.34 16.97
CA ILE A 159 -29.43 -1.08 16.37
C ILE A 159 -30.31 -0.78 15.15
N ALA A 160 -30.87 0.42 15.08
CA ALA A 160 -31.59 0.90 13.91
C ALA A 160 -31.00 2.21 13.37
N VAL A 161 -31.06 2.40 12.06
CA VAL A 161 -30.66 3.63 11.36
C VAL A 161 -31.81 4.05 10.45
N ASP A 162 -32.24 5.31 10.54
CA ASP A 162 -33.43 5.83 9.84
C ASP A 162 -34.69 4.97 10.08
N GLY A 163 -34.86 4.47 11.30
CA GLY A 163 -35.97 3.58 11.69
C GLY A 163 -35.87 2.14 11.17
N ARG A 164 -34.82 1.78 10.44
CA ARG A 164 -34.59 0.41 9.94
C ARG A 164 -33.60 -0.33 10.83
N ILE A 165 -34.04 -1.43 11.45
CA ILE A 165 -33.18 -2.34 12.22
C ILE A 165 -32.10 -2.89 11.28
N LEU A 166 -30.84 -2.85 11.73
CA LEU A 166 -29.71 -3.35 10.97
C LEU A 166 -29.64 -4.88 11.02
N SER A 167 -29.28 -5.47 9.89
CA SER A 167 -28.96 -6.90 9.79
C SER A 167 -27.71 -7.27 10.60
N ALA A 168 -27.51 -8.57 10.82
CA ALA A 168 -26.28 -9.12 11.38
C ALA A 168 -25.02 -8.65 10.61
N PRO A 169 -23.83 -8.65 11.25
CA PRO A 169 -22.57 -8.30 10.60
C PRO A 169 -22.32 -9.09 9.30
N GLN A 170 -21.72 -8.44 8.31
CA GLN A 170 -21.33 -9.10 7.07
C GLN A 170 -20.22 -10.14 7.32
N SER A 171 -20.29 -11.28 6.63
CA SER A 171 -19.22 -12.27 6.62
C SER A 171 -17.90 -11.65 6.13
N TYR A 172 -16.80 -12.05 6.76
CA TYR A 172 -15.49 -11.54 6.37
C TYR A 172 -15.05 -12.09 5.02
N THR A 173 -14.61 -11.18 4.15
CA THR A 173 -14.07 -11.49 2.82
C THR A 173 -12.61 -11.05 2.78
N TYR A 174 -11.75 -11.87 2.19
CA TYR A 174 -10.31 -11.59 2.06
C TYR A 174 -9.89 -11.81 0.62
N LEU A 175 -9.49 -10.75 -0.08
CA LEU A 175 -9.01 -10.81 -1.45
C LEU A 175 -7.52 -10.47 -1.52
N MET A 176 -6.80 -11.23 -2.35
CA MET A 176 -5.49 -10.82 -2.87
C MET A 176 -5.68 -10.21 -4.26
N LEU A 177 -5.29 -8.94 -4.42
CA LEU A 177 -5.24 -8.23 -5.69
C LEU A 177 -3.77 -8.13 -6.14
N ASN A 178 -3.47 -8.45 -7.40
CA ASN A 178 -2.28 -7.91 -8.05
C ASN A 178 -2.60 -6.50 -8.55
N LYS A 179 -2.24 -5.49 -7.75
CA LYS A 179 -2.51 -4.09 -8.07
C LYS A 179 -1.67 -3.67 -9.28
N PRO A 180 -2.24 -3.15 -10.37
CA PRO A 180 -1.47 -2.58 -11.47
C PRO A 180 -0.92 -1.18 -11.13
N VAL A 181 0.00 -0.68 -11.94
CA VAL A 181 0.35 0.76 -11.93
C VAL A 181 -0.84 1.62 -12.36
N HIS A 182 -0.77 2.92 -12.07
CA HIS A 182 -1.80 3.93 -12.39
C HIS A 182 -3.16 3.72 -11.70
N VAL A 183 -3.17 2.96 -10.61
CA VAL A 183 -4.33 2.75 -9.73
C VAL A 183 -4.03 3.24 -8.32
N VAL A 184 -4.97 3.93 -7.67
CA VAL A 184 -4.84 4.46 -6.31
C VAL A 184 -5.42 3.51 -5.24
N CYS A 185 -4.68 3.34 -4.12
CA CYS A 185 -5.12 2.56 -2.96
C CYS A 185 -6.07 3.36 -2.05
N THR A 186 -7.27 3.65 -2.53
CA THR A 186 -8.37 4.28 -1.78
C THR A 186 -9.71 3.61 -2.14
N VAL A 187 -10.73 3.86 -1.32
CA VAL A 187 -12.12 3.45 -1.59
C VAL A 187 -12.92 4.50 -2.36
N SER A 188 -12.41 5.73 -2.43
CA SER A 188 -12.96 6.86 -3.17
C SER A 188 -11.83 7.86 -3.45
N ASP A 189 -11.75 8.36 -4.68
CA ASP A 189 -10.71 9.30 -5.11
C ASP A 189 -11.35 10.61 -5.58
N PRO A 190 -11.14 11.75 -4.91
CA PRO A 190 -11.74 13.03 -5.30
C PRO A 190 -11.30 13.54 -6.68
N GLU A 191 -10.15 13.08 -7.18
CA GLU A 191 -9.62 13.43 -8.51
C GLU A 191 -10.13 12.48 -9.62
N GLY A 192 -11.00 11.52 -9.29
CA GLY A 192 -11.60 10.59 -10.27
C GLY A 192 -10.64 9.54 -10.85
N ARG A 193 -9.48 9.31 -10.23
CA ARG A 193 -8.50 8.32 -10.73
C ARG A 193 -8.97 6.89 -10.45
N PRO A 194 -8.63 5.90 -11.31
CA PRO A 194 -8.96 4.50 -11.08
C PRO A 194 -8.48 3.99 -9.72
N THR A 195 -9.38 3.35 -8.97
CA THR A 195 -9.14 2.85 -7.62
C THR A 195 -8.91 1.34 -7.61
N VAL A 196 -8.38 0.83 -6.50
CA VAL A 196 -8.23 -0.62 -6.29
C VAL A 196 -9.56 -1.39 -6.28
N LEU A 197 -10.70 -0.69 -6.10
CA LEU A 197 -12.04 -1.29 -6.17
C LEU A 197 -12.53 -1.47 -7.61
N ASP A 198 -11.98 -0.72 -8.56
CA ASP A 198 -12.33 -0.83 -9.98
C ASP A 198 -11.73 -2.08 -10.62
N CYS A 199 -10.65 -2.61 -10.05
CA CYS A 199 -10.08 -3.91 -10.41
C CYS A 199 -10.92 -5.12 -9.94
N LEU A 200 -11.96 -4.92 -9.12
CA LEU A 200 -12.74 -6.00 -8.54
C LEU A 200 -13.93 -6.40 -9.42
N ALA A 201 -14.22 -7.70 -9.46
CA ALA A 201 -15.42 -8.24 -10.07
C ALA A 201 -16.70 -7.74 -9.35
N PRO A 202 -17.86 -7.61 -10.05
CA PRO A 202 -19.05 -6.95 -9.52
C PRO A 202 -19.54 -7.49 -8.17
N GLU A 203 -19.46 -8.80 -7.94
CA GLU A 203 -19.87 -9.49 -6.72
C GLU A 203 -19.15 -8.98 -5.46
N TYR A 204 -17.90 -8.51 -5.61
CA TYR A 204 -17.12 -7.98 -4.49
C TYR A 204 -17.40 -6.50 -4.18
N LYS A 205 -18.01 -5.76 -5.11
CA LYS A 205 -18.25 -4.31 -4.95
C LYS A 205 -19.29 -4.00 -3.87
N ALA A 206 -20.21 -4.93 -3.60
CA ALA A 206 -21.21 -4.81 -2.53
C ALA A 206 -20.64 -5.06 -1.11
N LEU A 207 -19.47 -5.71 -0.99
CA LEU A 207 -18.94 -6.21 0.30
C LEU A 207 -18.12 -5.17 1.09
N ARG A 208 -18.17 -3.89 0.70
CA ARG A 208 -17.44 -2.76 1.34
C ARG A 208 -15.96 -3.02 1.63
N LEU A 209 -15.28 -3.76 0.76
CA LEU A 209 -13.87 -4.07 0.94
C LEU A 209 -13.01 -2.79 0.87
N TYR A 210 -11.94 -2.75 1.66
CA TYR A 210 -10.96 -1.67 1.65
C TYR A 210 -9.53 -2.23 1.67
N PRO A 211 -8.54 -1.49 1.15
CA PRO A 211 -7.16 -1.97 1.07
C PRO A 211 -6.48 -2.04 2.44
N VAL A 212 -5.80 -3.16 2.70
CA VAL A 212 -4.98 -3.39 3.88
C VAL A 212 -3.61 -2.75 3.66
N GLY A 213 -3.51 -1.48 4.02
CA GLY A 213 -2.34 -0.66 3.74
C GLY A 213 -2.38 -0.11 2.31
N ARG A 214 -1.23 0.36 1.81
CA ARG A 214 -1.14 1.04 0.52
C ARG A 214 0.06 0.58 -0.30
N LEU A 215 -0.04 0.80 -1.61
CA LEU A 215 1.05 0.84 -2.58
C LEU A 215 0.97 2.19 -3.30
N ASP A 216 2.09 2.74 -3.76
CA ASP A 216 2.09 3.98 -4.53
C ASP A 216 1.36 3.80 -5.88
N TYR A 217 0.97 4.92 -6.50
CA TYR A 217 0.36 4.95 -7.83
C TYR A 217 1.17 4.19 -8.89
N PHE A 218 2.49 4.40 -8.92
CA PHE A 218 3.45 3.72 -9.81
C PHE A 218 4.07 2.43 -9.22
N SER A 219 3.51 1.90 -8.13
CA SER A 219 3.91 0.62 -7.54
C SER A 219 2.83 -0.43 -7.79
N GLU A 220 3.24 -1.67 -8.02
CA GLU A 220 2.36 -2.79 -8.36
C GLU A 220 2.52 -3.98 -7.41
N GLY A 221 1.75 -5.05 -7.64
CA GLY A 221 1.86 -6.31 -6.89
C GLY A 221 0.82 -6.49 -5.79
N LEU A 222 1.12 -7.40 -4.87
CA LEU A 222 0.24 -7.91 -3.83
C LEU A 222 -0.34 -6.80 -2.96
N LEU A 223 -1.65 -6.62 -3.02
CA LEU A 223 -2.43 -5.83 -2.08
C LEU A 223 -3.59 -6.68 -1.55
N LEU A 224 -3.77 -6.70 -0.23
CA LEU A 224 -4.92 -7.34 0.38
C LEU A 224 -6.09 -6.36 0.44
N LEU A 225 -7.31 -6.85 0.24
CA LEU A 225 -8.55 -6.12 0.51
C LEU A 225 -9.45 -6.96 1.41
N THR A 226 -10.10 -6.33 2.37
CA THR A 226 -11.01 -7.01 3.30
C THR A 226 -12.04 -6.04 3.90
N ASN A 227 -13.08 -6.59 4.52
CA ASN A 227 -13.97 -5.91 5.45
C ASN A 227 -13.63 -6.21 6.94
N ASP A 228 -12.71 -7.15 7.25
CA ASP A 228 -12.21 -7.39 8.62
C ASP A 228 -11.28 -6.26 9.10
N GLY A 229 -11.82 -5.37 9.94
CA GLY A 229 -11.10 -4.23 10.49
C GLY A 229 -10.05 -4.59 11.53
N GLN A 230 -10.19 -5.73 12.20
CA GLN A 230 -9.25 -6.20 13.22
C GLN A 230 -7.99 -6.76 12.55
N LEU A 231 -8.16 -7.65 11.56
CA LEU A 231 -7.04 -8.17 10.76
C LEU A 231 -6.34 -7.04 9.98
N ALA A 232 -7.11 -6.16 9.34
CA ALA A 232 -6.53 -5.04 8.58
C ALA A 232 -5.68 -4.12 9.47
N GLN A 233 -6.12 -3.81 10.70
CA GLN A 233 -5.35 -3.02 11.66
C GLN A 233 -4.05 -3.75 12.06
N ARG A 234 -4.13 -5.04 12.38
CA ARG A 234 -2.95 -5.82 12.81
C ARG A 234 -1.94 -6.05 11.68
N LEU A 235 -2.36 -6.17 10.42
CA LEU A 235 -1.44 -6.30 9.28
C LEU A 235 -0.77 -4.98 8.86
N THR A 236 -1.32 -3.83 9.25
CA THR A 236 -0.83 -2.50 8.84
C THR A 236 -0.10 -1.72 9.93
N HIS A 237 -0.42 -1.94 11.21
CA HIS A 237 0.15 -1.16 12.30
C HIS A 237 1.67 -1.39 12.44
N PRO A 238 2.52 -0.34 12.47
CA PRO A 238 3.99 -0.48 12.45
C PRO A 238 4.57 -1.45 13.50
N ARG A 239 4.05 -1.41 14.74
CA ARG A 239 4.45 -2.28 15.87
C ARG A 239 4.49 -3.78 15.57
N HIS A 240 3.77 -4.26 14.56
CA HIS A 240 3.67 -5.68 14.22
C HIS A 240 4.72 -6.12 13.20
N HIS A 241 5.56 -5.20 12.69
CA HIS A 241 6.74 -5.45 11.85
C HIS A 241 6.54 -6.42 10.66
N GLN A 242 5.31 -6.49 10.15
CA GLN A 242 4.89 -7.47 9.16
C GLN A 242 5.75 -7.39 7.89
N PRO A 243 6.53 -8.44 7.55
CA PRO A 243 7.51 -8.38 6.48
C PRO A 243 6.83 -8.26 5.12
N LYS A 244 7.40 -7.46 4.24
CA LYS A 244 6.92 -7.21 2.87
C LYS A 244 8.09 -7.36 1.93
N THR A 245 7.99 -8.32 1.00
CA THR A 245 9.05 -8.57 0.01
C THR A 245 8.70 -7.89 -1.30
N TYR A 246 9.65 -7.15 -1.84
CA TYR A 246 9.53 -6.43 -3.10
C TYR A 246 10.59 -6.92 -4.09
N GLU A 247 10.21 -6.94 -5.35
CA GLU A 247 11.12 -7.02 -6.48
C GLU A 247 11.23 -5.63 -7.11
N VAL A 248 12.47 -5.16 -7.22
CA VAL A 248 12.80 -3.82 -7.70
C VAL A 248 13.78 -3.95 -8.85
N LEU A 249 13.34 -3.65 -10.07
CA LEU A 249 14.24 -3.59 -11.21
C LEU A 249 14.91 -2.22 -11.23
N VAL A 250 16.23 -2.19 -11.20
CA VAL A 250 17.07 -0.98 -11.16
C VAL A 250 17.92 -0.92 -12.43
N ARG A 251 18.02 0.26 -13.03
CA ARG A 251 18.82 0.50 -14.24
C ARG A 251 20.30 0.18 -14.00
N GLY A 252 20.91 -0.62 -14.87
CA GLY A 252 22.35 -0.92 -14.81
C GLY A 252 22.76 -1.78 -13.61
N THR A 253 24.05 -1.75 -13.28
CA THR A 253 24.64 -2.46 -12.15
C THR A 253 24.53 -1.67 -10.85
N VAL A 254 23.95 -2.27 -9.81
CA VAL A 254 23.95 -1.69 -8.45
C VAL A 254 25.31 -1.97 -7.78
N PRO A 255 26.05 -0.94 -7.29
CA PRO A 255 27.31 -1.14 -6.58
C PRO A 255 27.12 -1.86 -5.24
N GLU A 256 28.02 -2.77 -4.88
CA GLU A 256 28.00 -3.47 -3.59
C GLU A 256 28.07 -2.51 -2.38
N GLY A 257 28.66 -1.32 -2.55
CA GLY A 257 28.61 -0.25 -1.54
C GLY A 257 27.19 0.20 -1.21
N ALA A 258 26.33 0.36 -2.21
CA ALA A 258 24.92 0.71 -2.02
C ALA A 258 24.16 -0.42 -1.30
N LEU A 259 24.41 -1.67 -1.65
CA LEU A 259 23.82 -2.84 -0.97
C LEU A 259 24.26 -2.92 0.51
N LYS A 260 25.54 -2.65 0.80
CA LYS A 260 26.06 -2.58 2.18
C LYS A 260 25.41 -1.47 3.00
N ILE A 261 25.10 -0.32 2.40
CA ILE A 261 24.35 0.76 3.06
C ILE A 261 22.92 0.28 3.37
N MET A 262 22.18 -0.24 2.38
CA MET A 262 20.82 -0.76 2.60
C MET A 262 20.75 -1.82 3.72
N ARG A 263 21.72 -2.74 3.76
CA ARG A 263 21.79 -3.81 4.78
C ARG A 263 22.15 -3.32 6.20
N ARG A 264 22.68 -2.10 6.35
CA ARG A 264 23.00 -1.49 7.65
C ARG A 264 21.91 -0.57 8.18
N GLY A 265 20.93 -0.23 7.34
CA GLY A 265 20.05 0.92 7.56
C GLY A 265 20.73 2.20 7.08
N MET A 266 19.96 3.26 6.93
CA MET A 266 20.44 4.54 6.41
C MET A 266 19.62 5.70 6.97
N HIS A 267 20.25 6.86 7.10
CA HIS A 267 19.57 8.13 7.29
C HIS A 267 19.16 8.64 5.91
N LEU A 268 17.87 8.88 5.67
CA LEU A 268 17.41 9.47 4.40
C LEU A 268 17.76 10.96 4.35
N ALA A 269 17.97 11.48 3.14
CA ALA A 269 18.29 12.91 2.93
C ALA A 269 17.19 13.88 3.41
N GLU A 270 15.98 13.37 3.68
CA GLU A 270 14.83 14.11 4.19
C GLU A 270 14.68 14.04 5.73
N GLY A 271 15.54 13.28 6.43
CA GLY A 271 15.66 13.31 7.90
C GLY A 271 15.21 12.05 8.66
N GLU A 272 14.56 11.08 8.02
CA GLU A 272 14.18 9.82 8.71
C GLU A 272 15.26 8.74 8.64
N ASP A 273 15.58 8.16 9.80
CA ASP A 273 16.30 6.90 9.89
C ASP A 273 15.43 5.72 9.43
N ILE A 274 16.03 4.79 8.69
CA ILE A 274 15.39 3.53 8.30
C ILE A 274 16.15 2.32 8.82
N MET A 275 15.40 1.33 9.28
CA MET A 275 15.94 0.04 9.70
C MET A 275 16.69 -0.66 8.55
N PRO A 276 17.66 -1.54 8.88
CA PRO A 276 18.24 -2.50 7.95
C PRO A 276 17.22 -3.18 7.03
N VAL A 277 17.58 -3.28 5.74
CA VAL A 277 16.80 -3.99 4.73
C VAL A 277 17.57 -5.22 4.26
N GLU A 278 16.92 -6.38 4.34
CA GLU A 278 17.44 -7.62 3.75
C GLU A 278 17.38 -7.44 2.22
N VAL A 279 18.55 -7.38 1.54
CA VAL A 279 18.62 -7.17 0.08
C VAL A 279 19.58 -8.13 -0.62
N ILE A 280 19.04 -8.80 -1.63
CA ILE A 280 19.73 -9.68 -2.57
C ILE A 280 19.66 -9.02 -3.95
N ALA A 281 20.75 -9.09 -4.72
CA ALA A 281 20.86 -8.49 -6.05
C ALA A 281 21.23 -9.55 -7.09
N GLN A 282 20.57 -9.50 -8.25
CA GLN A 282 20.84 -10.38 -9.40
C GLN A 282 20.88 -9.56 -10.69
N GLN A 283 21.84 -9.86 -11.57
CA GLN A 283 21.92 -9.24 -12.89
C GLN A 283 20.92 -9.88 -13.85
N VAL A 284 20.15 -9.05 -14.55
CA VAL A 284 19.08 -9.42 -15.49
C VAL A 284 19.08 -8.44 -16.67
N GLY A 285 19.51 -8.89 -17.85
CA GLY A 285 19.41 -8.11 -19.09
C GLY A 285 20.08 -6.72 -19.04
N GLY A 286 21.29 -6.63 -18.45
CA GLY A 286 22.02 -5.36 -18.28
C GLY A 286 21.47 -4.44 -17.17
N ASN A 287 20.52 -4.92 -16.38
CA ASN A 287 19.92 -4.23 -15.23
C ASN A 287 20.05 -5.11 -13.98
N THR A 288 19.83 -4.54 -12.79
CA THR A 288 19.86 -5.30 -11.53
C THR A 288 18.45 -5.49 -11.00
N GLN A 289 18.04 -6.74 -10.77
CA GLN A 289 16.87 -7.05 -9.96
C GLN A 289 17.27 -7.15 -8.49
N LEU A 290 16.68 -6.31 -7.64
CA LEU A 290 16.82 -6.36 -6.19
C LEU A 290 15.59 -7.06 -5.59
N GLN A 291 15.82 -8.06 -4.75
CA GLN A 291 14.80 -8.58 -3.85
C GLN A 291 15.02 -7.93 -2.47
N MET A 292 14.03 -7.19 -1.98
CA MET A 292 14.12 -6.39 -0.74
C MET A 292 13.03 -6.77 0.25
N VAL A 293 13.39 -7.15 1.49
CA VAL A 293 12.43 -7.44 2.58
C VAL A 293 12.40 -6.28 3.57
N LEU A 294 11.24 -5.63 3.69
CA LEU A 294 11.02 -4.49 4.59
C LEU A 294 10.10 -4.89 5.75
N ARG A 295 10.52 -4.56 6.98
CA ARG A 295 9.75 -4.75 8.23
C ARG A 295 9.16 -3.46 8.79
N GLN A 296 9.37 -2.34 8.10
CA GLN A 296 8.75 -1.05 8.34
C GLN A 296 7.99 -0.57 7.09
N GLY A 297 7.12 0.43 7.27
CA GLY A 297 6.16 0.89 6.26
C GLY A 297 6.19 2.40 6.03
N LEU A 298 7.37 3.02 5.96
CA LEU A 298 7.48 4.46 5.70
C LEU A 298 6.99 4.81 4.29
N ASN A 299 6.49 6.04 4.13
CA ASN A 299 6.03 6.54 2.84
C ASN A 299 7.16 6.43 1.79
N ARG A 300 6.86 5.78 0.66
CA ARG A 300 7.75 5.66 -0.51
C ARG A 300 9.16 5.12 -0.22
N GLN A 301 9.37 4.41 0.90
CA GLN A 301 10.70 4.06 1.43
C GLN A 301 11.70 3.57 0.37
N ILE A 302 11.37 2.53 -0.40
CA ILE A 302 12.25 1.96 -1.43
C ILE A 302 12.68 3.00 -2.47
N ARG A 303 11.76 3.90 -2.86
CA ARG A 303 12.04 4.95 -3.85
C ARG A 303 12.98 6.02 -3.28
N ARG A 304 12.81 6.35 -1.99
CA ARG A 304 13.66 7.31 -1.26
C ARG A 304 15.07 6.74 -1.08
N MET A 305 15.18 5.49 -0.62
CA MET A 305 16.45 4.73 -0.57
C MET A 305 17.19 4.71 -1.91
N CYS A 306 16.50 4.35 -2.99
CA CYS A 306 17.13 4.27 -4.31
C CYS A 306 17.59 5.64 -4.81
N ARG A 307 16.74 6.68 -4.68
CA ARG A 307 17.09 8.07 -5.03
C ARG A 307 18.36 8.53 -4.31
N ASP A 308 18.41 8.37 -2.99
CA ASP A 308 19.52 8.84 -2.15
C ASP A 308 20.83 8.07 -2.44
N LEU A 309 20.74 6.89 -3.07
CA LEU A 309 21.86 6.08 -3.56
C LEU A 309 22.13 6.24 -5.07
N GLY A 310 21.49 7.20 -5.75
CA GLY A 310 21.65 7.45 -7.20
C GLY A 310 21.05 6.36 -8.12
N LEU A 311 20.23 5.45 -7.59
CA LEU A 311 19.67 4.30 -8.29
C LEU A 311 18.33 4.63 -8.96
N THR A 312 18.23 4.38 -10.27
CA THR A 312 17.00 4.56 -11.05
C THR A 312 16.14 3.30 -11.05
N ILE A 313 14.99 3.34 -10.37
CA ILE A 313 13.98 2.26 -10.40
C ILE A 313 13.25 2.26 -11.76
N LEU A 314 13.23 1.10 -12.41
CA LEU A 314 12.46 0.82 -13.62
C LEU A 314 11.11 0.13 -13.32
N ARG A 315 11.07 -0.72 -12.29
CA ARG A 315 9.86 -1.46 -11.86
C ARG A 315 9.89 -1.69 -10.35
N LEU A 316 8.74 -1.61 -9.68
CA LEU A 316 8.61 -1.89 -8.24
C LEU A 316 7.33 -2.69 -7.97
N CYS A 317 7.49 -3.99 -7.70
CA CYS A 317 6.41 -4.92 -7.43
C CYS A 317 6.51 -5.48 -6.00
N ARG A 318 5.41 -5.48 -5.23
CA ARG A 318 5.34 -6.23 -3.96
C ARG A 318 4.95 -7.67 -4.25
N VAL A 319 5.86 -8.61 -4.04
CA VAL A 319 5.66 -10.04 -4.35
C VAL A 319 5.23 -10.89 -3.15
N ALA A 320 5.42 -10.39 -1.92
CA ALA A 320 4.95 -11.06 -0.71
C ALA A 320 4.57 -10.08 0.41
N GLN A 321 3.67 -10.52 1.29
CA GLN A 321 3.31 -9.84 2.54
C GLN A 321 3.01 -10.90 3.62
N GLY A 322 3.82 -10.96 4.67
CA GLY A 322 3.76 -12.02 5.67
C GLY A 322 3.95 -13.39 5.01
N SER A 323 3.02 -14.32 5.29
CA SER A 323 3.00 -15.66 4.71
C SER A 323 2.43 -15.73 3.28
N LEU A 324 1.89 -14.63 2.74
CA LEU A 324 1.31 -14.61 1.39
C LEU A 324 2.35 -14.33 0.31
N ARG A 325 2.19 -14.99 -0.84
CA ARG A 325 2.95 -14.76 -2.06
C ARG A 325 2.01 -14.44 -3.21
N LEU A 326 2.44 -13.55 -4.10
CA LEU A 326 1.66 -13.12 -5.26
C LEU A 326 1.44 -14.26 -6.26
N GLY A 327 2.49 -15.08 -6.49
CA GLY A 327 2.49 -16.14 -7.49
C GLY A 327 2.20 -15.60 -8.88
N ASP A 328 1.52 -16.40 -9.69
CA ASP A 328 1.20 -16.10 -11.10
C ASP A 328 -0.09 -15.28 -11.26
N LEU A 329 -0.59 -14.63 -10.20
CA LEU A 329 -1.78 -13.79 -10.26
C LEU A 329 -1.56 -12.61 -11.21
N ALA A 330 -2.24 -12.62 -12.37
CA ALA A 330 -2.06 -11.61 -13.41
C ALA A 330 -2.39 -10.18 -12.93
N SER A 331 -1.72 -9.19 -13.50
CA SER A 331 -1.90 -7.77 -13.15
C SER A 331 -3.35 -7.32 -13.33
N GLY A 332 -3.89 -6.57 -12.36
CA GLY A 332 -5.29 -6.16 -12.33
C GLY A 332 -6.28 -7.25 -11.88
N LYS A 333 -5.84 -8.50 -11.64
CA LYS A 333 -6.73 -9.57 -11.15
C LYS A 333 -6.69 -9.69 -9.64
N ALA A 334 -7.86 -9.97 -9.07
CA ALA A 334 -8.04 -10.35 -7.69
C ALA A 334 -8.53 -11.81 -7.59
N ARG A 335 -8.18 -12.47 -6.49
CA ARG A 335 -8.72 -13.78 -6.08
C ARG A 335 -9.08 -13.78 -4.60
N PRO A 336 -10.02 -14.61 -4.14
CA PRO A 336 -10.14 -14.91 -2.72
C PRO A 336 -8.85 -15.54 -2.18
N LEU A 337 -8.59 -15.32 -0.90
CA LEU A 337 -7.66 -16.15 -0.15
C LEU A 337 -8.30 -17.50 0.15
N THR A 338 -7.47 -18.54 0.18
CA THR A 338 -7.85 -19.86 0.73
C THR A 338 -7.93 -19.81 2.25
N ASP A 339 -8.72 -20.69 2.86
CA ASP A 339 -8.85 -20.77 4.32
C ASP A 339 -7.50 -20.96 5.03
N ALA A 340 -6.60 -21.74 4.41
CA ALA A 340 -5.23 -21.92 4.90
C ALA A 340 -4.37 -20.65 4.82
N GLU A 341 -4.58 -19.77 3.83
CA GLU A 341 -3.96 -18.45 3.79
C GLU A 341 -4.55 -17.51 4.85
N VAL A 342 -5.87 -17.52 5.03
CA VAL A 342 -6.56 -16.74 6.06
C VAL A 342 -6.11 -17.16 7.46
N ALA A 343 -6.02 -18.46 7.74
CA ALA A 343 -5.55 -18.99 9.01
C ALA A 343 -4.12 -18.53 9.32
N ARG A 344 -3.17 -18.72 8.38
CA ARG A 344 -1.77 -18.26 8.54
C ARG A 344 -1.65 -16.74 8.69
N LEU A 345 -2.50 -15.95 8.04
CA LEU A 345 -2.54 -14.49 8.23
C LEU A 345 -2.98 -14.14 9.65
N ARG A 346 -4.09 -14.73 10.12
CA ARG A 346 -4.67 -14.45 11.43
C ARG A 346 -3.72 -14.88 12.55
N GLU A 347 -3.11 -16.06 12.43
CA GLU A 347 -2.02 -16.52 13.29
C GLU A 347 -0.84 -15.54 13.31
N SER A 348 -0.33 -15.11 12.14
CA SER A 348 0.76 -14.12 12.06
C SER A 348 0.39 -12.74 12.62
N ALA A 349 -0.90 -12.45 12.75
CA ALA A 349 -1.44 -11.25 13.37
C ALA A 349 -1.76 -11.45 14.87
N GLY A 350 -1.58 -12.64 15.44
CA GLY A 350 -1.95 -12.98 16.82
C GLY A 350 -3.47 -12.96 17.06
N LEU A 351 -4.25 -13.40 16.07
CA LEU A 351 -5.71 -13.52 16.10
C LEU A 351 -6.11 -15.00 16.01
N PRO A 352 -7.23 -15.42 16.65
CA PRO A 352 -7.78 -16.76 16.46
C PRO A 352 -8.20 -16.96 14.99
N ALA A 353 -8.31 -18.22 14.57
CA ALA A 353 -8.79 -18.60 13.23
C ALA A 353 -10.14 -17.93 12.90
N ALA A 354 -10.42 -17.77 11.60
CA ALA A 354 -11.75 -17.31 11.18
C ALA A 354 -12.79 -18.38 11.55
N ARG A 355 -13.95 -17.93 12.02
CA ARG A 355 -15.16 -18.77 12.20
C ARG A 355 -16.02 -18.70 10.95
#